data_AF-A0A0U3N516-F1
#
_entry.id   AF-A0A0U3N516-F1
#
_cell.length_a   1.000
_cell.length_b   1.000
_cell.length_c   1.000
_cell.angle_alpha   90.00
_cell.angle_beta   90.00
_cell.angle_gamma   90.00
#
_symmetry.space_group_name_H-M   'P 1'
#
loop_
_entity.id
_entity.type
_entity.pdbx_description
1 polymer ?
#
loop_
_entity_poly.entity_id
_entity_poly.type
_entity_poly.pdbx_seq_one_letter_code
_entity_poly.pdbx_strand_id
1 'polypeptide(L)'
;MYSEGTARWPYGLLGLDEPSDDPKLLKRAYARQLKQVDQAAEAEAFQALRQAYEAALRWAHADPAAVVPAQPLPELAPPALPPAGNADDPLVEAQRASPEAAADDDPLALQAAMEGNGLPPDPAAEQATAPEPAELAHHEALERRLQAIYGLRPSFGSASRLIALLGAVEDLSLGEQRAVGFAVMAYLRKCMRRRRDGGHVLGRGFNKKLRLRLEDLFHWWTDNTELVHFAGHDQALASALLACRPRKFRPLQALFFAFRLVAALLAAGFYLALLIAAVFAMLRPDLLGLTQSPSSLVFSLLPVAILFAALIGKNLKK
;
A
#
# COMPACT_ATOMS: atom_id res chain seq x y z
N MET A 1 15.74 -16.90 9.09
CA MET A 1 14.87 -16.26 8.10
C MET A 1 13.44 -16.52 8.52
N TYR A 2 12.71 -15.47 8.88
CA TYR A 2 11.29 -15.55 9.24
C TYR A 2 10.49 -16.12 8.06
N SER A 3 9.53 -16.99 8.34
CA SER A 3 8.65 -17.53 7.30
C SER A 3 7.68 -16.42 6.87
N GLU A 4 7.98 -15.75 5.76
CA GLU A 4 7.00 -14.92 5.05
C GLU A 4 5.89 -15.85 4.55
N GLY A 5 4.66 -15.58 4.98
CA GLY A 5 3.47 -16.27 4.46
C GLY A 5 3.21 -15.86 3.02
N THR A 6 2.44 -16.66 2.28
CA THR A 6 2.09 -16.33 0.88
C THR A 6 1.09 -15.18 0.75
N ALA A 7 0.43 -14.77 1.84
CA ALA A 7 -0.52 -13.68 1.78
C ALA A 7 0.17 -12.34 1.50
N ARG A 8 -0.56 -11.43 0.85
CA ARG A 8 -0.10 -10.04 0.67
C ARG A 8 0.06 -9.34 2.02
N TRP A 9 0.86 -8.28 2.05
CA TRP A 9 0.93 -7.36 3.18
C TRP A 9 -0.48 -6.86 3.55
N PRO A 10 -0.84 -6.77 4.84
CA PRO A 10 -0.01 -7.00 6.03
C PRO A 10 0.12 -8.47 6.48
N TYR A 11 -0.72 -9.38 5.99
CA TYR A 11 -0.84 -10.75 6.50
C TYR A 11 0.40 -11.63 6.25
N GLY A 12 1.10 -11.44 5.13
CA GLY A 12 2.33 -12.20 4.82
C GLY A 12 3.44 -11.99 5.85
N LEU A 13 3.57 -10.77 6.38
CA LEU A 13 4.57 -10.44 7.41
C LEU A 13 4.22 -11.06 8.78
N LEU A 14 2.93 -11.34 9.02
CA LEU A 14 2.47 -12.10 10.19
C LEU A 14 2.70 -13.62 10.02
N GLY A 15 3.16 -14.09 8.85
CA GLY A 15 3.33 -15.50 8.53
C GLY A 15 2.02 -16.23 8.28
N LEU A 16 1.00 -15.52 7.78
CA LEU A 16 -0.27 -16.09 7.37
C LEU A 16 -0.28 -16.33 5.87
N ASP A 17 -0.76 -17.51 5.45
CA ASP A 17 -0.85 -17.86 4.03
C ASP A 17 -2.09 -17.26 3.35
N GLU A 18 -3.13 -16.97 4.14
CA GLU A 18 -4.39 -16.37 3.72
C GLU A 18 -4.77 -15.17 4.61
N PRO A 19 -5.43 -14.14 4.05
CA PRO A 19 -5.95 -13.02 4.85
C PRO A 19 -7.02 -13.52 5.83
N SER A 20 -7.01 -12.99 7.06
CA SER A 20 -7.94 -13.39 8.11
C SER A 20 -8.49 -12.17 8.84
N ASP A 21 -9.79 -12.20 9.12
CA ASP A 21 -10.50 -11.16 9.87
C ASP A 21 -10.69 -11.53 11.35
N ASP A 22 -10.20 -12.69 11.80
CA ASP A 22 -10.30 -13.09 13.20
C ASP A 22 -9.19 -12.40 14.04
N PRO A 23 -9.54 -11.46 14.94
CA PRO A 23 -8.56 -10.76 15.77
C PRO A 23 -7.77 -11.71 16.68
N LYS A 24 -8.36 -12.84 17.11
CA LYS A 24 -7.65 -13.83 17.93
C LYS A 24 -6.56 -14.53 17.12
N LEU A 25 -6.84 -14.87 15.87
CA LEU A 25 -5.87 -15.46 14.95
C LEU A 25 -4.73 -14.48 14.66
N LEU A 26 -5.05 -13.21 14.34
CA LEU A 26 -4.06 -12.17 14.10
C LEU A 26 -3.14 -11.96 15.31
N LYS A 27 -3.69 -11.91 16.53
CA LYS A 27 -2.91 -11.79 17.77
C LYS A 27 -1.96 -12.99 17.98
N ARG A 28 -2.43 -14.21 17.71
CA ARG A 28 -1.59 -15.43 17.81
C ARG A 28 -0.46 -15.44 16.79
N ALA A 29 -0.74 -15.02 15.55
CA ALA A 29 0.27 -14.91 14.49
C ALA A 29 1.34 -13.87 14.83
N TYR A 30 0.93 -12.68 15.29
CA TYR A 30 1.82 -11.64 15.78
C TYR A 30 2.72 -12.13 16.92
N ALA A 31 2.15 -12.78 17.94
CA ALA A 31 2.92 -13.31 19.06
C ALA A 31 3.93 -14.40 18.64
N ARG A 32 3.60 -15.21 17.62
CA ARG A 32 4.53 -16.20 17.06
C ARG A 32 5.72 -15.54 16.37
N GLN A 33 5.47 -14.52 15.54
CA GLN A 33 6.53 -13.78 14.84
C GLN A 33 7.38 -12.95 15.81
N LEU A 34 6.76 -12.35 16.82
CA LEU A 34 7.44 -11.55 17.83
C LEU A 34 8.47 -12.36 18.62
N LYS A 35 8.22 -13.66 18.86
CA LYS A 35 9.18 -14.56 19.51
C LYS A 35 10.41 -14.88 18.66
N GLN A 36 10.30 -14.70 17.35
CA GLN A 36 11.42 -14.97 16.45
C GLN A 36 12.34 -13.74 16.34
N VAL A 37 11.78 -12.53 16.46
CA VAL A 37 12.52 -11.26 16.31
C VAL A 37 13.23 -10.89 17.60
N ASP A 38 14.55 -10.73 17.53
CA ASP A 38 15.33 -10.13 18.62
C ASP A 38 15.13 -8.61 18.61
N GLN A 39 14.36 -8.09 19.57
CA GLN A 39 14.00 -6.67 19.63
C GLN A 39 15.20 -5.74 19.83
N ALA A 40 16.27 -6.23 20.47
CA ALA A 40 17.46 -5.41 20.72
C ALA A 40 18.35 -5.30 19.49
N ALA A 41 18.47 -6.40 18.74
CA ALA A 41 19.28 -6.44 17.53
C ALA A 41 18.53 -5.98 16.26
N GLU A 42 17.21 -6.15 16.21
CA GLU A 42 16.39 -5.97 14.99
C GLU A 42 15.22 -4.99 15.19
N ALA A 43 15.52 -3.77 15.64
CA ALA A 43 14.50 -2.75 15.91
C ALA A 43 13.60 -2.43 14.71
N GLU A 44 14.13 -2.43 13.49
CA GLU A 44 13.35 -2.18 12.27
C GLU A 44 12.36 -3.30 11.96
N ALA A 45 12.79 -4.57 12.12
CA ALA A 45 11.93 -5.73 11.91
C ALA A 45 10.77 -5.76 12.92
N PHE A 46 11.05 -5.41 14.17
CA PHE A 46 10.02 -5.27 15.20
C PHE A 46 8.99 -4.18 14.85
N GLN A 47 9.45 -3.01 14.39
CA GLN A 47 8.55 -1.93 13.96
C GLN A 47 7.68 -2.34 12.76
N ALA A 48 8.28 -3.00 11.76
CA ALA A 48 7.55 -3.49 10.60
C ALA A 48 6.46 -4.51 11.00
N LEU A 49 6.79 -5.45 11.90
CA LEU A 49 5.85 -6.45 12.41
C LEU A 49 4.69 -5.80 13.17
N ARG A 50 4.97 -4.80 14.00
CA ARG A 50 3.95 -4.03 14.72
C ARG A 50 3.01 -3.29 13.76
N GLN A 51 3.55 -2.59 12.76
CA GLN A 51 2.75 -1.89 11.76
C GLN A 51 1.85 -2.85 10.97
N ALA A 52 2.35 -4.04 10.61
CA ALA A 52 1.56 -5.05 9.94
C ALA A 52 0.41 -5.55 10.82
N TYR A 53 0.65 -5.81 12.12
CA TYR A 53 -0.40 -6.20 13.05
C TYR A 53 -1.48 -5.13 13.21
N GLU A 54 -1.10 -3.87 13.41
CA GLU A 54 -2.03 -2.75 13.55
C GLU A 54 -2.83 -2.51 12.25
N ALA A 55 -2.20 -2.67 11.07
CA ALA A 55 -2.90 -2.61 9.79
C ALA A 55 -3.90 -3.76 9.62
N ALA A 56 -3.52 -4.99 9.97
CA ALA A 56 -4.39 -6.16 9.88
C ALA A 56 -5.62 -6.03 10.81
N LEU A 57 -5.43 -5.54 12.04
CA LEU A 57 -6.55 -5.26 12.96
C LEU A 57 -7.49 -4.19 12.41
N ARG A 58 -6.96 -3.09 11.86
CA ARG A 58 -7.79 -2.05 11.23
C ARG A 58 -8.65 -2.61 10.10
N TRP A 59 -8.12 -3.56 9.33
CA TRP A 59 -8.87 -4.20 8.25
C TRP A 59 -9.91 -5.20 8.77
N ALA A 60 -9.58 -6.00 9.79
CA ALA A 60 -10.52 -6.89 10.44
C ALA A 60 -11.71 -6.14 11.09
N HIS A 61 -11.47 -4.94 11.62
CA HIS A 61 -12.49 -4.07 12.19
C HIS A 61 -13.22 -3.21 11.15
N ALA A 62 -12.67 -3.06 9.94
CA ALA A 62 -13.35 -2.42 8.83
C ALA A 62 -14.42 -3.38 8.31
N ASP A 63 -15.54 -3.40 9.03
CA ASP A 63 -16.69 -4.24 8.76
C ASP A 63 -17.05 -4.19 7.26
N PRO A 64 -16.91 -5.29 6.49
CA PRO A 64 -17.22 -5.29 5.06
C PRO A 64 -18.71 -4.97 4.81
N ALA A 65 -19.56 -5.13 5.84
CA ALA A 65 -20.97 -4.74 5.81
C ALA A 65 -21.20 -3.24 6.08
N ALA A 66 -20.21 -2.51 6.60
CA ALA A 66 -20.27 -1.06 6.79
C ALA A 66 -19.83 -0.27 5.53
N VAL A 67 -19.62 -0.95 4.40
CA VAL A 67 -19.94 -0.34 3.10
C VAL A 67 -21.45 -0.23 3.06
N VAL A 68 -21.99 0.78 3.75
CA VAL A 68 -23.39 1.17 3.72
C VAL A 68 -23.77 1.23 2.24
N PRO A 69 -24.58 0.29 1.70
CA PRO A 69 -25.16 0.50 0.39
C PRO A 69 -25.88 1.81 0.54
N ALA A 70 -25.48 2.84 -0.22
CA ALA A 70 -25.99 4.20 -0.10
C ALA A 70 -27.50 4.10 0.12
N GLN A 71 -27.93 4.25 1.38
CA GLN A 71 -29.35 4.17 1.68
C GLN A 71 -29.96 5.27 0.81
N PRO A 72 -30.97 4.95 -0.02
CA PRO A 72 -31.66 6.00 -0.75
C PRO A 72 -32.07 7.03 0.31
N LEU A 73 -31.52 8.24 0.18
CA LEU A 73 -31.86 9.35 1.04
C LEU A 73 -33.39 9.34 1.18
N PRO A 74 -33.95 9.25 2.39
CA PRO A 74 -35.37 9.50 2.57
C PRO A 74 -35.61 10.88 1.96
N GLU A 75 -36.38 10.92 0.88
CA GLU A 75 -36.79 12.17 0.26
C GLU A 75 -37.48 12.98 1.35
N LEU A 76 -36.82 14.04 1.80
CA LEU A 76 -37.33 14.92 2.84
C LEU A 76 -38.68 15.46 2.35
N ALA A 77 -39.77 14.88 2.85
CA ALA A 77 -41.05 15.54 2.88
C ALA A 77 -40.87 16.86 3.67
N PRO A 78 -41.41 17.99 3.17
CA PRO A 78 -41.31 19.27 3.84
C PRO A 78 -41.89 19.19 5.26
N PRO A 79 -41.26 19.85 6.25
CA PRO A 79 -41.64 19.72 7.66
C PRO A 79 -43.05 20.27 7.90
N ALA A 80 -43.97 19.39 8.24
CA ALA A 80 -45.25 19.76 8.82
C ALA A 80 -45.04 20.22 10.27
N LEU A 81 -45.68 21.34 10.61
CA LEU A 81 -45.72 21.95 11.93
C LEU A 81 -46.15 20.95 13.02
N PRO A 82 -45.54 20.99 14.22
CA PRO A 82 -45.94 20.11 15.32
C PRO A 82 -47.28 20.54 15.94
N PRO A 83 -48.26 19.63 16.11
CA PRO A 83 -49.38 19.86 17.00
C PRO A 83 -48.96 19.70 18.47
N ALA A 84 -49.51 20.58 19.29
CA ALA A 84 -49.34 20.61 20.73
C ALA A 84 -50.07 19.45 21.43
N GLY A 85 -49.45 18.96 22.51
CA GLY A 85 -50.11 18.40 23.69
C GLY A 85 -50.68 16.99 23.57
N ASN A 86 -50.15 16.05 24.36
CA ASN A 86 -50.77 15.71 25.64
C ASN A 86 -49.91 14.71 26.43
N ALA A 87 -50.12 14.77 27.74
CA ALA A 87 -49.42 14.11 28.81
C ALA A 87 -49.85 12.64 29.02
N ASP A 88 -49.14 12.02 29.96
CA ASP A 88 -49.56 10.96 30.88
C ASP A 88 -49.28 9.47 30.54
N ASP A 89 -48.24 8.99 31.24
CA ASP A 89 -48.28 7.86 32.20
C ASP A 89 -48.02 6.40 31.68
N PRO A 90 -47.79 5.37 32.54
CA PRO A 90 -46.45 4.98 33.03
C PRO A 90 -46.13 3.45 33.00
N LEU A 91 -44.97 3.10 33.60
CA LEU A 91 -44.59 1.85 34.29
C LEU A 91 -44.21 0.56 33.49
N VAL A 92 -43.07 -0.04 33.92
CA VAL A 92 -42.89 -1.50 34.23
C VAL A 92 -42.63 -2.44 33.03
N GLU A 93 -41.72 -3.43 32.99
CA GLU A 93 -40.86 -4.15 33.95
C GLU A 93 -39.75 -4.95 33.21
N ALA A 94 -38.75 -5.37 33.97
CA ALA A 94 -38.05 -6.67 33.90
C ALA A 94 -37.19 -7.03 32.68
N GLN A 95 -35.86 -6.98 32.87
CA GLN A 95 -35.00 -8.08 32.44
C GLN A 95 -33.91 -8.35 33.48
N ARG A 96 -34.16 -9.38 34.31
CA ARG A 96 -33.18 -10.06 35.15
C ARG A 96 -32.28 -10.97 34.29
N ALA A 97 -31.14 -11.30 34.91
CA ALA A 97 -30.31 -12.50 34.75
C ALA A 97 -29.05 -12.37 33.89
N SER A 98 -28.00 -11.85 34.53
CA SER A 98 -26.61 -12.20 34.25
C SER A 98 -26.22 -13.40 35.13
N PRO A 99 -25.72 -14.51 34.56
CA PRO A 99 -24.92 -15.47 35.31
C PRO A 99 -23.42 -15.19 35.09
N GLU A 100 -22.84 -14.77 36.19
CA GLU A 100 -21.46 -14.91 36.64
C GLU A 100 -20.96 -16.37 36.52
N ALA A 101 -19.86 -16.60 35.79
CA ALA A 101 -19.04 -17.81 35.89
C ALA A 101 -17.65 -17.62 35.25
N ALA A 102 -16.70 -17.19 36.09
CA ALA A 102 -15.33 -17.70 36.21
C ALA A 102 -14.51 -18.07 34.96
N ALA A 103 -13.49 -17.26 34.67
CA ALA A 103 -12.12 -17.72 34.41
C ALA A 103 -11.14 -16.55 34.56
N ASP A 104 -10.44 -16.54 35.70
CA ASP A 104 -9.30 -15.69 36.01
C ASP A 104 -8.14 -15.93 35.04
N ASP A 105 -8.04 -15.10 34.00
CA ASP A 105 -6.81 -14.86 33.25
C ASP A 105 -6.68 -13.35 33.07
N ASP A 106 -6.34 -12.66 34.16
CA ASP A 106 -6.19 -11.20 34.19
C ASP A 106 -5.02 -10.75 33.30
N PRO A 107 -5.28 -10.20 32.09
CA PRO A 107 -4.23 -9.83 31.15
C PRO A 107 -3.45 -8.59 31.60
N LEU A 108 -3.90 -7.90 32.66
CA LEU A 108 -3.24 -6.71 33.21
C LEU A 108 -2.00 -7.06 34.03
N ALA A 109 -1.90 -8.26 34.59
CA ALA A 109 -0.74 -8.68 35.38
C ALA A 109 0.55 -8.84 34.53
N LEU A 110 0.42 -9.16 33.23
CA LEU A 110 1.58 -9.25 32.33
C LEU A 110 2.11 -7.88 31.87
N GLN A 111 1.25 -6.86 31.85
CA GLN A 111 1.65 -5.51 31.40
C GLN A 111 2.45 -4.79 32.49
N ALA A 112 2.07 -4.97 33.76
CA ALA A 112 2.81 -4.42 34.90
C ALA A 112 4.21 -5.03 35.08
N ALA A 113 4.44 -6.27 34.64
CA ALA A 113 5.75 -6.92 34.72
C ALA A 113 6.74 -6.45 33.63
N MET A 114 6.25 -5.88 32.52
CA MET A 114 7.11 -5.35 31.44
C MET A 114 7.55 -3.90 31.66
N GLU A 115 6.86 -3.14 32.52
CA GLU A 115 7.20 -1.75 32.86
C GLU A 115 8.28 -1.62 33.96
N GLY A 116 8.74 -2.73 34.54
CA GLY A 116 9.69 -2.74 35.67
C GLY A 116 11.18 -2.62 35.32
N ASN A 117 11.57 -2.60 34.04
CA ASN A 117 12.98 -2.51 33.64
C ASN A 117 13.42 -1.06 33.39
N GLY A 118 13.04 -0.18 34.32
CA GLY A 118 13.47 1.22 34.37
C GLY A 118 14.96 1.30 34.67
N LEU A 119 15.79 1.12 33.65
CA LEU A 119 17.12 1.69 33.64
C LEU A 119 16.90 3.20 33.83
N PRO A 120 17.42 3.83 34.92
CA PRO A 120 17.25 5.25 35.12
C PRO A 120 17.73 5.95 33.85
N PRO A 121 16.89 6.81 33.23
CA PRO A 121 17.29 7.53 32.03
C PRO A 121 18.60 8.22 32.35
N ASP A 122 19.65 7.89 31.61
CA ASP A 122 20.96 8.48 31.80
C ASP A 122 20.79 10.00 31.65
N PRO A 123 20.93 10.79 32.73
CA PRO A 123 20.71 12.24 32.67
C PRO A 123 21.72 12.93 31.75
N ALA A 124 22.76 12.22 31.30
CA ALA A 124 23.69 12.70 30.28
C ALA A 124 23.14 12.59 28.84
N ALA A 125 22.20 11.69 28.56
CA ALA A 125 21.62 11.52 27.22
C ALA A 125 20.53 12.56 26.89
N GLU A 126 20.00 13.27 27.89
CA GLU A 126 18.96 14.30 27.74
C GLU A 126 19.54 15.72 27.64
N GLN A 127 20.85 15.86 27.44
CA GLN A 127 21.41 17.07 26.84
C GLN A 127 21.02 17.08 25.36
N ALA A 128 19.74 17.34 25.10
CA ALA A 128 19.18 17.62 23.80
C ALA A 128 19.99 18.77 23.19
N THR A 129 20.90 18.42 22.28
CA THR A 129 21.57 19.37 21.41
C THR A 129 20.49 20.26 20.83
N ALA A 130 20.45 21.53 21.25
CA ALA A 130 19.47 22.47 20.74
C ALA A 130 19.55 22.40 19.20
N PRO A 131 18.42 22.21 18.50
CA PRO A 131 18.42 22.04 17.05
C PRO A 131 19.16 23.21 16.44
N GLU A 132 20.08 22.92 15.52
CA GLU A 132 20.87 23.97 14.91
C GLU A 132 19.93 25.00 14.25
N PRO A 133 20.26 26.30 14.29
CA PRO A 133 19.38 27.35 13.76
C PRO A 133 19.01 27.15 12.28
N ALA A 134 19.84 26.42 11.52
CA ALA A 134 19.55 26.03 10.14
C ALA A 134 18.41 25.00 10.03
N GLU A 135 18.35 24.02 10.93
CA GLU A 135 17.29 23.00 10.97
C GLU A 135 15.95 23.64 11.32
N LEU A 136 15.95 24.57 12.28
CA LEU A 136 14.76 25.33 12.67
C LEU A 136 14.23 26.16 11.49
N ALA A 137 15.10 26.86 10.77
CA ALA A 137 14.71 27.64 9.59
C ALA A 137 14.15 26.78 8.46
N HIS A 138 14.70 25.57 8.26
CA HIS A 138 14.20 24.60 7.29
C HIS A 138 12.81 24.08 7.69
N HIS A 139 12.62 23.72 8.96
CA HIS A 139 11.33 23.28 9.49
C HIS A 139 10.26 24.36 9.31
N GLU A 140 10.54 25.61 9.68
CA GLU A 140 9.62 26.72 9.47
C GLU A 140 9.30 26.96 7.98
N ALA A 141 10.28 26.78 7.08
CA ALA A 141 10.06 26.92 5.65
C ALA A 141 9.14 25.82 5.10
N LEU A 142 9.29 24.58 5.59
CA LEU A 142 8.41 23.47 5.30
C LEU A 142 6.99 23.74 5.81
N GLU A 143 6.84 24.15 7.07
CA GLU A 143 5.54 24.47 7.66
C GLU A 143 4.82 25.58 6.88
N ARG A 144 5.52 26.67 6.55
CA ARG A 144 4.99 27.75 5.70
C ARG A 144 4.51 27.23 4.35
N ARG A 145 5.25 26.29 3.74
CA ARG A 145 4.88 25.66 2.48
C ARG A 145 3.63 24.79 2.63
N LEU A 146 3.57 23.95 3.65
CA LEU A 146 2.40 23.10 3.94
C LEU A 146 1.16 23.97 4.17
N GLN A 147 1.29 25.02 4.98
CA GLN A 147 0.21 25.96 5.25
C GLN A 147 -0.26 26.68 3.97
N ALA A 148 0.67 27.07 3.09
CA ALA A 148 0.33 27.64 1.79
C ALA A 148 -0.48 26.65 0.91
N ILE A 149 -0.09 25.38 0.87
CA ILE A 149 -0.80 24.33 0.13
C ILE A 149 -2.21 24.10 0.72
N TYR A 150 -2.33 23.96 2.04
CA TYR A 150 -3.62 23.81 2.70
C TYR A 150 -4.54 25.02 2.49
N GLY A 151 -3.98 26.23 2.44
CA GLY A 151 -4.72 27.47 2.18
C GLY A 151 -5.19 27.65 0.73
N LEU A 152 -4.69 26.86 -0.23
CA LEU A 152 -5.09 27.01 -1.63
C LEU A 152 -6.57 26.70 -1.86
N ARG A 153 -7.25 27.65 -2.51
CA ARG A 153 -8.63 27.47 -3.01
C ARG A 153 -8.64 27.02 -4.48
N PRO A 154 -9.44 26.01 -4.84
CA PRO A 154 -9.57 25.53 -6.22
C PRO A 154 -10.00 26.64 -7.19
N SER A 155 -9.10 27.01 -8.09
CA SER A 155 -9.27 28.07 -9.10
C SER A 155 -8.38 27.80 -10.31
N PHE A 156 -8.63 28.46 -11.45
CA PHE A 156 -7.79 28.26 -12.65
C PHE A 156 -6.30 28.55 -12.42
N GLY A 157 -5.97 29.53 -11.55
CA GLY A 157 -4.58 29.86 -11.20
C GLY A 157 -3.97 29.00 -10.08
N SER A 158 -4.78 28.34 -9.26
CA SER A 158 -4.27 27.56 -8.12
C SER A 158 -3.41 26.37 -8.53
N ALA A 159 -3.65 25.76 -9.70
CA ALA A 159 -2.79 24.69 -10.23
C ALA A 159 -1.35 25.18 -10.44
N SER A 160 -1.18 26.36 -11.05
CA SER A 160 0.14 26.95 -11.29
C SER A 160 0.82 27.34 -9.98
N ARG A 161 0.06 27.88 -9.01
CA ARG A 161 0.59 28.18 -7.68
C ARG A 161 1.03 26.92 -6.95
N LEU A 162 0.26 25.84 -7.02
CA LEU A 162 0.63 24.57 -6.44
C LEU A 162 1.91 24.02 -7.08
N ILE A 163 2.03 24.04 -8.41
CA ILE A 163 3.25 23.63 -9.11
C ILE A 163 4.47 24.43 -8.61
N ALA A 164 4.33 25.75 -8.42
CA ALA A 164 5.41 26.58 -7.89
C ALA A 164 5.80 26.18 -6.45
N LEU A 165 4.83 25.88 -5.59
CA LEU A 165 5.08 25.37 -4.23
C LEU A 165 5.75 23.99 -4.23
N LEU A 166 5.54 23.19 -5.28
CA LEU A 166 6.15 21.87 -5.47
C LEU A 166 7.53 21.90 -6.17
N GLY A 167 8.07 23.09 -6.47
CA GLY A 167 9.33 23.23 -7.21
C GLY A 167 10.54 22.64 -6.48
N ALA A 168 10.59 22.81 -5.16
CA ALA A 168 11.73 22.39 -4.32
C ALA A 168 11.37 21.23 -3.39
N VAL A 169 10.56 20.28 -3.87
CA VAL A 169 10.15 19.09 -3.09
C VAL A 169 11.16 17.95 -3.25
N GLU A 170 11.88 17.91 -4.38
CA GLU A 170 12.88 16.86 -4.67
C GLU A 170 14.05 16.89 -3.68
N ASP A 171 14.37 18.08 -3.14
CA ASP A 171 15.44 18.27 -2.16
C ASP A 171 15.03 17.97 -0.71
N LEU A 172 13.74 17.66 -0.47
CA LEU A 172 13.24 17.36 0.87
C LEU A 172 13.54 15.91 1.26
N SER A 173 13.63 15.65 2.56
CA SER A 173 13.70 14.27 3.07
C SER A 173 12.40 13.51 2.78
N LEU A 174 12.46 12.17 2.76
CA LEU A 174 11.31 11.33 2.44
C LEU A 174 10.08 11.61 3.33
N GLY A 175 10.29 11.85 4.63
CA GLY A 175 9.20 12.18 5.56
C GLY A 175 8.51 13.50 5.21
N GLU A 176 9.28 14.50 4.80
CA GLU A 176 8.79 15.81 4.42
C GLU A 176 8.09 15.77 3.06
N GLN A 177 8.63 15.01 2.10
CA GLN A 177 7.96 14.73 0.82
C GLN A 177 6.59 14.08 1.06
N ARG A 178 6.49 13.13 1.99
CA ARG A 178 5.21 12.53 2.40
C ARG A 178 4.26 13.55 3.01
N ALA A 179 4.74 14.41 3.91
CA ALA A 179 3.91 15.48 4.47
C ALA A 179 3.34 16.41 3.37
N VAL A 180 4.17 16.79 2.40
CA VAL A 180 3.73 17.58 1.24
C VAL A 180 2.72 16.81 0.39
N GLY A 181 2.94 15.51 0.16
CA GLY A 181 2.00 14.64 -0.55
C GLY A 181 0.60 14.62 0.10
N PHE A 182 0.51 14.53 1.42
CA PHE A 182 -0.76 14.62 2.15
C PHE A 182 -1.44 15.98 2.00
N ALA A 183 -0.68 17.08 2.07
CA ALA A 183 -1.21 18.42 1.84
C ALA A 183 -1.77 18.58 0.42
N VAL A 184 -1.08 18.02 -0.58
CA VAL A 184 -1.56 17.97 -1.97
C VAL A 184 -2.85 17.17 -2.08
N MET A 185 -2.95 16.00 -1.45
CA MET A 185 -4.18 15.19 -1.46
C MET A 185 -5.36 15.98 -0.87
N ALA A 186 -5.15 16.71 0.23
CA ALA A 186 -6.17 17.57 0.80
C ALA A 186 -6.63 18.68 -0.18
N TYR A 187 -5.71 19.26 -0.94
CA TYR A 187 -6.05 20.21 -2.01
C TYR A 187 -6.83 19.54 -3.16
N LEU A 188 -6.44 18.33 -3.57
CA LEU A 188 -7.12 17.60 -4.64
C LEU A 188 -8.55 17.21 -4.26
N ARG A 189 -8.81 16.86 -2.99
CA ARG A 189 -10.17 16.66 -2.47
C ARG A 189 -11.04 17.90 -2.67
N LYS A 190 -10.50 19.10 -2.40
CA LYS A 190 -11.22 20.35 -2.65
C LYS A 190 -11.52 20.57 -4.14
N CYS A 191 -10.71 20.01 -5.03
CA CYS A 191 -10.93 20.07 -6.47
C CYS A 191 -12.00 19.08 -6.97
N MET A 192 -12.41 18.10 -6.16
CA MET A 192 -13.39 17.10 -6.56
C MET A 192 -14.78 17.70 -6.77
N ARG A 193 -15.47 17.21 -7.79
CA ARG A 193 -16.87 17.51 -8.08
C ARG A 193 -17.61 16.22 -8.37
N ARG A 194 -18.81 16.10 -7.82
CA ARG A 194 -19.71 14.99 -8.12
C ARG A 194 -20.32 15.19 -9.50
N ARG A 195 -20.29 14.15 -10.33
CA ARG A 195 -20.95 14.08 -11.63
C ARG A 195 -22.40 13.63 -11.46
N ARG A 196 -23.21 13.83 -12.51
CA ARG A 196 -24.61 13.38 -12.55
C ARG A 196 -24.77 11.86 -12.51
N ASP A 197 -23.76 11.10 -12.93
CA ASP A 197 -23.72 9.63 -12.89
C ASP A 197 -23.27 9.07 -11.54
N GLY A 198 -23.13 9.92 -10.51
CA GLY A 198 -22.66 9.53 -9.18
C GLY A 198 -21.14 9.41 -9.04
N GLY A 199 -20.38 9.48 -10.15
CA GLY A 199 -18.92 9.47 -10.12
C GLY A 199 -18.31 10.79 -9.64
N HIS A 200 -17.00 10.79 -9.37
CA HIS A 200 -16.24 11.99 -9.01
C HIS A 200 -15.25 12.35 -10.11
N VAL A 201 -15.08 13.65 -10.37
CA VAL A 201 -14.05 14.17 -11.27
C VAL A 201 -13.35 15.36 -10.63
N LEU A 202 -12.07 15.53 -10.99
CA LEU A 202 -11.30 16.72 -10.62
C LEU A 202 -11.71 17.89 -11.52
N GLY A 203 -12.23 18.95 -10.88
CA GLY A 203 -12.74 20.15 -11.53
C GLY A 203 -11.71 21.27 -11.64
N ARG A 204 -12.14 22.50 -11.37
CA ARG A 204 -11.28 23.70 -11.40
C ARG A 204 -10.13 23.53 -10.40
N GLY A 205 -8.92 23.95 -10.77
CA GLY A 205 -7.71 23.78 -9.95
C GLY A 205 -6.86 22.56 -10.31
N PHE A 206 -7.39 21.63 -11.11
CA PHE A 206 -6.61 20.51 -11.63
C PHE A 206 -6.41 20.64 -13.14
N ASN A 207 -5.16 20.63 -13.62
CA ASN A 207 -4.84 20.74 -15.04
C ASN A 207 -3.76 19.73 -15.44
N LYS A 208 -3.52 19.61 -16.76
CA LYS A 208 -2.55 18.65 -17.31
C LYS A 208 -1.13 18.87 -16.79
N LYS A 209 -0.70 20.13 -16.58
CA LYS A 209 0.65 20.45 -16.09
C LYS A 209 0.83 19.99 -14.64
N LEU A 210 -0.15 20.27 -13.79
CA LEU A 210 -0.14 19.83 -12.40
C LEU A 210 -0.10 18.31 -12.33
N ARG A 211 -0.94 17.62 -13.12
CA ARG A 211 -0.94 16.16 -13.18
C ARG A 211 0.44 15.60 -13.53
N LEU A 212 1.12 16.14 -14.54
CA LEU A 212 2.47 15.69 -14.92
C LEU A 212 3.45 15.91 -13.78
N ARG A 213 3.45 17.10 -13.15
CA ARG A 213 4.33 17.37 -12.01
C ARG A 213 4.09 16.43 -10.82
N LEU A 214 2.84 16.07 -10.56
CA LEU A 214 2.50 15.12 -9.50
C LEU A 214 2.93 13.69 -9.83
N GLU A 215 2.87 13.30 -11.10
CA GLU A 215 3.40 12.01 -11.55
C GLU A 215 4.91 11.96 -11.45
N ASP A 216 5.60 13.04 -11.82
CA ASP A 216 7.06 13.12 -11.75
C ASP A 216 7.57 13.07 -10.30
N LEU A 217 6.83 13.66 -9.35
CA LEU A 217 7.23 13.73 -7.94
C LEU A 217 6.82 12.51 -7.11
N PHE A 218 5.62 11.98 -7.32
CA PHE A 218 5.04 10.97 -6.44
C PHE A 218 4.66 9.66 -7.14
N HIS A 219 4.81 9.58 -8.46
CA HIS A 219 4.55 8.38 -9.24
C HIS A 219 3.14 7.77 -9.08
N TRP A 220 2.15 8.58 -8.67
CA TRP A 220 0.81 8.12 -8.30
C TRP A 220 0.03 7.38 -9.40
N TRP A 221 0.35 7.57 -10.69
CA TRP A 221 -0.31 6.86 -11.79
C TRP A 221 0.45 5.62 -12.27
N THR A 222 1.74 5.52 -11.95
CA THR A 222 2.56 4.32 -12.18
C THR A 222 2.52 3.35 -11.01
N ASP A 223 2.48 3.84 -9.78
CA ASP A 223 2.42 3.06 -8.55
C ASP A 223 1.10 3.27 -7.83
N ASN A 224 0.21 2.29 -7.99
CA ASN A 224 -1.10 2.31 -7.34
C ASN A 224 -1.00 2.14 -5.82
N THR A 225 0.11 1.59 -5.31
CA THR A 225 0.32 1.34 -3.87
C THR A 225 0.54 2.65 -3.14
N GLU A 226 1.44 3.48 -3.66
CA GLU A 226 1.70 4.83 -3.14
C GLU A 226 0.43 5.70 -3.23
N LEU A 227 -0.30 5.63 -4.35
CA LEU A 227 -1.56 6.36 -4.48
C LEU A 227 -2.57 5.96 -3.39
N VAL A 228 -2.74 4.66 -3.13
CA VAL A 228 -3.63 4.16 -2.08
C VAL A 228 -3.13 4.59 -0.70
N HIS A 229 -1.82 4.56 -0.46
CA HIS A 229 -1.22 5.01 0.79
C HIS A 229 -1.55 6.49 1.08
N PHE A 230 -1.36 7.37 0.09
CA PHE A 230 -1.65 8.80 0.23
C PHE A 230 -3.14 9.14 0.26
N ALA A 231 -3.96 8.45 -0.55
CA ALA A 231 -5.41 8.67 -0.55
C ALA A 231 -6.07 8.19 0.76
N GLY A 232 -5.43 7.25 1.45
CA GLY A 232 -5.98 6.58 2.62
C GLY A 232 -7.26 5.84 2.24
N HIS A 233 -8.34 6.09 2.99
CA HIS A 233 -9.65 5.47 2.75
C HIS A 233 -10.51 6.22 1.71
N ASP A 234 -9.98 7.26 1.06
CA ASP A 234 -10.74 8.07 0.09
C ASP A 234 -10.74 7.43 -1.31
N GLN A 235 -11.57 6.39 -1.46
CA GLN A 235 -11.73 5.68 -2.74
C GLN A 235 -12.28 6.60 -3.85
N ALA A 236 -13.04 7.63 -3.49
CA ALA A 236 -13.59 8.59 -4.45
C ALA A 236 -12.48 9.46 -5.08
N LEU A 237 -11.50 9.90 -4.28
CA LEU A 237 -10.34 10.62 -4.79
C LEU A 237 -9.45 9.72 -5.65
N ALA A 238 -9.14 8.51 -5.17
CA ALA A 238 -8.31 7.55 -5.90
C ALA A 238 -8.93 7.21 -7.26
N SER A 239 -10.23 6.92 -7.30
CA SER A 239 -10.96 6.66 -8.55
C SER A 239 -10.99 7.87 -9.48
N ALA A 240 -11.17 9.09 -8.95
CA ALA A 240 -11.13 10.31 -9.76
C ALA A 240 -9.73 10.57 -10.37
N LEU A 241 -8.66 10.29 -9.62
CA LEU A 241 -7.28 10.40 -10.11
C LEU A 241 -6.99 9.35 -11.19
N LEU A 242 -7.39 8.09 -10.97
CA LEU A 242 -7.24 7.02 -11.96
C LEU A 242 -8.06 7.29 -13.23
N ALA A 243 -9.24 7.90 -13.11
CA ALA A 243 -10.02 8.34 -14.27
C ALA A 243 -9.32 9.44 -15.08
N CYS A 244 -8.44 10.23 -14.45
CA CYS A 244 -7.62 11.24 -15.09
C CYS A 244 -6.35 10.67 -15.79
N ARG A 245 -6.14 9.35 -15.75
CA ARG A 245 -4.99 8.71 -16.39
C ARG A 245 -4.98 9.04 -17.88
N PRO A 246 -3.86 9.54 -18.44
CA PRO A 246 -3.80 9.88 -19.85
C PRO A 246 -4.11 8.65 -20.71
N ARG A 247 -5.21 8.69 -21.47
CA ARG A 247 -5.59 7.63 -22.43
C ARG A 247 -4.45 7.26 -23.38
N LYS A 248 -3.54 8.20 -23.65
CA LYS A 248 -2.37 8.05 -24.52
C LYS A 248 -1.21 7.22 -23.93
N PHE A 249 -1.30 6.70 -22.71
CA PHE A 249 -0.26 5.84 -22.13
C PHE A 249 -0.48 4.33 -22.39
N ARG A 250 -1.65 3.94 -22.91
CA ARG A 250 -1.89 2.55 -23.35
C ARG A 250 -0.98 2.04 -24.48
N PRO A 251 -0.59 2.81 -25.52
CA PRO A 251 0.22 2.26 -26.60
C PRO A 251 1.64 1.93 -26.15
N LEU A 252 2.25 2.64 -25.21
CA LEU A 252 3.62 2.33 -24.79
C LEU A 252 3.70 1.05 -23.96
N GLN A 253 2.75 0.84 -23.04
CA GLN A 253 2.67 -0.44 -22.31
C GLN A 253 2.29 -1.58 -23.24
N ALA A 254 1.35 -1.39 -24.17
CA ALA A 254 1.02 -2.40 -25.17
C ALA A 254 2.22 -2.71 -26.08
N LEU A 255 3.01 -1.70 -26.44
CA LEU A 255 4.25 -1.86 -27.20
C LEU A 255 5.30 -2.62 -26.38
N PHE A 256 5.45 -2.32 -25.10
CA PHE A 256 6.39 -3.01 -24.21
C PHE A 256 5.97 -4.47 -23.98
N PHE A 257 4.67 -4.72 -23.82
CA PHE A 257 4.10 -6.07 -23.77
C PHE A 257 4.30 -6.80 -25.09
N ALA A 258 4.04 -6.16 -26.23
CA ALA A 258 4.26 -6.74 -27.55
C ALA A 258 5.75 -7.06 -27.77
N PHE A 259 6.64 -6.16 -27.38
CA PHE A 259 8.09 -6.37 -27.46
C PHE A 259 8.53 -7.56 -26.59
N ARG A 260 8.05 -7.64 -25.34
CA ARG A 260 8.30 -8.78 -24.45
C ARG A 260 7.76 -10.08 -25.01
N LEU A 261 6.56 -10.07 -25.60
CA LEU A 261 5.94 -11.24 -26.23
C LEU A 261 6.76 -11.70 -27.46
N VAL A 262 7.17 -10.77 -28.32
CA VAL A 262 8.01 -11.07 -29.49
C VAL A 262 9.37 -11.63 -29.05
N ALA A 263 10.01 -11.03 -28.05
CA ALA A 263 11.26 -11.55 -27.50
C ALA A 263 11.09 -12.97 -26.92
N ALA A 264 9.98 -13.24 -26.21
CA ALA A 264 9.67 -14.56 -25.69
C ALA A 264 9.44 -15.60 -26.80
N LEU A 265 8.72 -15.23 -27.87
CA LEU A 265 8.49 -16.09 -29.03
C LEU A 265 9.78 -16.40 -29.79
N LEU A 266 10.66 -15.40 -29.97
CA LEU A 266 11.97 -15.59 -30.58
C LEU A 266 12.85 -16.52 -29.75
N ALA A 267 12.86 -16.34 -28.42
CA ALA A 267 13.57 -17.23 -27.50
C ALA A 267 13.04 -18.67 -27.56
N ALA A 268 11.72 -18.84 -27.58
CA ALA A 268 11.08 -20.15 -27.70
C ALA A 268 11.40 -20.83 -29.06
N GLY A 269 11.35 -20.08 -30.16
CA GLY A 269 11.71 -20.57 -31.49
C GLY A 269 13.18 -20.98 -31.59
N PHE A 270 14.09 -20.19 -31.01
CA PHE A 270 15.50 -20.52 -30.92
C PHE A 270 15.74 -21.81 -30.12
N TYR A 271 15.06 -21.97 -28.99
CA TYR A 271 15.15 -23.18 -28.17
C TYR A 271 14.63 -24.42 -28.91
N LEU A 272 13.52 -24.29 -29.64
CA LEU A 272 12.98 -25.36 -30.48
C LEU A 272 13.95 -25.76 -31.59
N ALA A 273 14.60 -24.79 -32.24
CA ALA A 273 15.59 -25.05 -33.28
C ALA A 273 16.81 -25.80 -32.73
N LEU A 274 17.31 -25.41 -31.54
CA LEU A 274 18.38 -26.14 -30.86
C LEU A 274 17.97 -27.57 -30.51
N LEU A 275 16.73 -27.76 -30.06
CA LEU A 275 16.21 -29.10 -29.73
C LEU A 275 16.11 -29.98 -30.97
N ILE A 276 15.63 -29.45 -32.10
CA ILE A 276 15.60 -30.16 -33.39
C ILE A 276 17.03 -30.50 -33.85
N ALA A 277 17.97 -29.56 -33.76
CA ALA A 277 19.36 -29.80 -34.12
C ALA A 277 20.00 -30.90 -33.25
N ALA A 278 19.74 -30.89 -31.94
CA ALA A 278 20.22 -31.93 -31.02
C ALA A 278 19.63 -33.30 -31.34
N VAL A 279 18.33 -33.37 -31.64
CA VAL A 279 17.66 -34.61 -32.07
C VAL A 279 18.25 -35.09 -33.40
N PHE A 280 18.45 -34.21 -34.38
CA PHE A 280 19.06 -34.58 -35.66
C PHE A 280 20.49 -35.11 -35.50
N ALA A 281 21.30 -34.47 -34.65
CA ALA A 281 22.64 -34.93 -34.31
C ALA A 281 22.62 -36.32 -33.63
N MET A 282 21.61 -36.61 -32.80
CA MET A 282 21.41 -37.95 -32.23
C MET A 282 20.99 -38.99 -33.28
N LEU A 283 20.13 -38.64 -34.23
CA LEU A 283 19.67 -39.60 -35.25
C LEU A 283 20.74 -39.91 -36.32
N ARG A 284 21.62 -38.95 -36.62
CA ARG A 284 22.60 -39.06 -37.70
C ARG A 284 24.00 -38.59 -37.27
N PRO A 285 24.67 -39.30 -36.34
CA PRO A 285 26.00 -38.92 -35.86
C PRO A 285 27.05 -38.94 -36.98
N ASP A 286 26.93 -39.86 -37.94
CA ASP A 286 27.90 -40.05 -39.03
C ASP A 286 28.02 -38.85 -39.97
N LEU A 287 26.95 -38.04 -40.09
CA LEU A 287 26.91 -36.87 -40.96
C LEU A 287 27.66 -35.66 -40.40
N LEU A 288 27.89 -35.62 -39.08
CA LEU A 288 28.52 -34.49 -38.41
C LEU A 288 30.01 -34.73 -38.10
N GLY A 289 30.55 -35.93 -38.39
CA GLY A 289 31.95 -36.26 -38.12
C GLY A 289 32.33 -36.19 -36.63
N LEU A 290 31.34 -36.19 -35.73
CA LEU A 290 31.54 -36.12 -34.29
C LEU A 290 31.84 -37.53 -33.75
N THR A 291 33.10 -37.81 -33.48
CA THR A 291 33.54 -39.07 -32.85
C THR A 291 33.28 -39.10 -31.33
N GLN A 292 32.76 -38.01 -30.76
CA GLN A 292 32.47 -37.92 -29.33
C GLN A 292 31.14 -38.58 -28.96
N SER A 293 31.15 -39.28 -27.83
CA SER A 293 29.99 -39.95 -27.24
C SER A 293 28.81 -38.96 -27.03
N PRO A 294 27.58 -39.30 -27.46
CA PRO A 294 26.41 -38.43 -27.32
C PRO A 294 26.03 -38.14 -25.86
N SER A 295 26.53 -38.93 -24.90
CA SER A 295 26.23 -38.77 -23.47
C SER A 295 26.79 -37.47 -22.89
N SER A 296 27.98 -37.04 -23.33
CA SER A 296 28.65 -35.85 -22.76
C SER A 296 27.97 -34.53 -23.13
N LEU A 297 27.32 -34.47 -24.30
CA LEU A 297 26.62 -33.26 -24.75
C LEU A 297 25.32 -33.00 -23.98
N VAL A 298 24.57 -34.06 -23.65
CA VAL A 298 23.33 -33.93 -22.88
C VAL A 298 23.60 -33.40 -21.47
N PHE A 299 24.67 -33.87 -20.82
CA PHE A 299 25.06 -33.41 -19.49
C PHE A 299 25.54 -31.95 -19.48
N SER A 300 26.17 -31.46 -20.55
CA SER A 300 26.64 -30.07 -20.62
C SER A 300 25.52 -29.05 -20.84
N LEU A 301 24.40 -29.47 -21.44
CA LEU A 301 23.28 -28.55 -21.77
C LEU A 301 22.22 -28.46 -20.66
N LEU A 302 22.12 -29.48 -19.80
CA LEU A 302 21.19 -29.51 -18.67
C LEU A 302 21.28 -28.27 -17.74
N PRO A 303 22.47 -27.84 -17.27
CA PRO A 303 22.55 -26.67 -16.39
C PRO A 303 22.16 -25.36 -17.10
N VAL A 304 22.43 -25.24 -18.41
CA VAL A 304 22.03 -24.07 -19.20
C VAL A 304 20.51 -24.00 -19.33
N ALA A 305 19.85 -25.14 -19.58
CA ALA A 305 18.39 -25.22 -19.64
C ALA A 305 17.73 -24.89 -18.30
N ILE A 306 18.28 -25.36 -17.18
CA ILE A 306 17.79 -25.07 -15.83
C ILE A 306 17.93 -23.57 -15.50
N LEU A 307 19.08 -22.96 -15.82
CA LEU A 307 19.31 -21.53 -15.59
C LEU A 307 18.33 -20.67 -16.41
N PHE A 308 18.06 -21.08 -17.66
CA PHE A 308 17.13 -20.39 -18.54
C PHE A 308 15.69 -20.47 -18.04
N ALA A 309 15.25 -21.66 -17.59
CA ALA A 309 13.94 -21.85 -16.99
C ALA A 309 13.75 -21.00 -15.72
N ALA A 310 14.78 -20.89 -14.87
CA ALA A 310 14.74 -20.05 -13.67
C ALA A 310 14.65 -18.54 -14.00
N LEU A 311 15.31 -18.09 -15.07
CA LEU A 311 15.28 -16.69 -15.54
C LEU A 311 13.92 -16.29 -16.13
N ILE A 312 13.27 -17.21 -16.85
CA ILE A 312 11.89 -17.03 -17.35
C ILE A 312 10.92 -16.98 -16.16
N GLY A 313 11.02 -17.91 -15.22
CA GLY A 313 10.12 -17.98 -14.06
C GLY A 313 10.15 -16.73 -13.16
N LYS A 314 11.33 -16.09 -13.00
CA LYS A 314 11.46 -14.84 -12.23
C LYS A 314 10.88 -13.61 -12.94
N ASN A 315 10.86 -13.58 -14.28
CA ASN A 315 10.34 -12.45 -15.05
C ASN A 315 8.81 -12.49 -15.24
N LEU A 316 8.15 -13.65 -15.16
CA LEU A 316 6.69 -13.72 -15.23
C LEU A 316 5.98 -13.36 -13.91
N LYS A 317 6.70 -13.31 -12.78
CA LYS A 317 6.13 -12.97 -11.46
C LYS A 317 6.15 -11.47 -11.13
N LYS A 318 6.70 -10.63 -12.01
CA LYS A 318 6.76 -9.15 -11.87
C LYS A 318 5.93 -8.48 -12.96
#